data_AF-A0A2E8ECV6-F1
#
_entry.id   AF-A0A2E8ECV6-F1
#
_cell.length_a   1.000
_cell.length_b   1.000
_cell.length_c   1.000
_cell.angle_alpha   90.00
_cell.angle_beta   90.00
_cell.angle_gamma   90.00
#
_symmetry.space_group_name_H-M   'P 1'
#
loop_
_entity.id
_entity.type
_entity.pdbx_description
1 polymer ?
#
loop_
_entity_poly.entity_id
_entity_poly.type
_entity_poly.pdbx_seq_one_letter_code
_entity_poly.pdbx_strand_id
1 'polypeptide(L)' 'MTGAARGVVLKLGGELLEDADGRRDIATAIRRLASRAPLVVVHGGGREV' A
#
# COMPACT_ATOMS: atom_id res chain seq x y z
N MET A 1 -15.39 19.47 17.77
CA MET A 1 -14.06 19.00 17.33
C MET A 1 -14.18 17.53 16.94
N THR A 2 -14.43 17.22 15.66
CA THR A 2 -14.39 15.84 15.18
C THR A 2 -12.94 15.51 14.84
N GLY A 3 -12.30 14.65 15.63
CA GLY A 3 -10.94 14.18 15.32
C GLY A 3 -10.96 13.48 13.95
N ALA A 4 -10.18 13.97 13.00
CA ALA A 4 -10.02 13.30 11.72
C ALA A 4 -9.66 11.83 11.96
N ALA A 5 -10.38 10.90 11.35
CA ALA A 5 -10.02 9.48 11.40
C ALA A 5 -8.55 9.36 10.99
N ARG A 6 -7.69 8.88 11.90
CA ARG A 6 -6.26 8.71 11.62
C ARG A 6 -6.09 7.61 10.58
N GLY A 7 -5.98 8.01 9.32
CA GLY A 7 -5.71 7.12 8.20
C GLY A 7 -4.26 6.64 8.20
N VAL A 8 -4.02 5.58 7.44
CA VAL A 8 -2.69 5.01 7.22
C VAL A 8 -2.25 5.37 5.80
N VAL A 9 -0.99 5.78 5.65
CA VAL A 9 -0.33 5.90 4.34
C VAL A 9 0.72 4.80 4.24
N LEU A 10 0.56 3.91 3.26
CA LEU A 10 1.51 2.84 2.97
C LEU A 10 2.34 3.23 1.74
N LYS A 11 3.65 3.45 1.94
CA LYS A 11 4.60 3.64 0.83
C LYS A 11 5.22 2.30 0.44
N LEU A 12 5.12 1.96 -0.83
CA LEU A 12 5.77 0.82 -1.46
C LEU A 12 6.93 1.28 -2.34
N GLY A 13 8.04 0.56 -2.29
CA GLY A 13 9.11 0.67 -3.27
C GLY A 13 8.64 0.13 -4.63
N GLY A 14 9.16 0.67 -5.74
CA GLY A 14 8.75 0.26 -7.09
C GLY A 14 9.11 -1.18 -7.43
N GLU A 15 10.30 -1.63 -7.02
CA GLU A 15 10.81 -2.98 -7.33
C GLU A 15 9.96 -4.10 -6.73
N LEU A 16 9.30 -3.85 -5.60
CA LEU A 16 8.37 -4.79 -4.96
C LEU A 16 7.15 -5.09 -5.84
N LEU A 17 6.87 -4.26 -6.85
CA LEU A 17 5.80 -4.46 -7.81
C LEU A 17 6.28 -5.14 -9.11
N GLU A 18 7.50 -5.65 -9.17
CA GLU A 18 8.05 -6.34 -10.36
C GLU A 18 7.93 -7.86 -10.25
N ASP A 19 8.02 -8.42 -9.05
CA ASP A 19 7.76 -9.84 -8.82
C ASP A 19 6.25 -10.12 -8.70
N ALA A 20 5.78 -11.20 -9.34
CA ALA A 20 4.37 -11.57 -9.35
C ALA A 20 3.90 -12.09 -7.98
N ASP A 21 4.76 -12.81 -7.26
CA ASP A 21 4.44 -13.35 -5.94
C ASP A 21 4.49 -12.24 -4.89
N GLY A 22 5.53 -11.40 -4.90
CA GLY A 22 5.60 -10.19 -4.09
C GLY A 22 4.40 -9.26 -4.28
N ARG A 23 3.92 -9.09 -5.52
CA ARG A 23 2.68 -8.33 -5.81
C ARG A 23 1.44 -8.93 -5.15
N ARG A 24 1.27 -10.26 -5.21
CA ARG A 24 0.12 -10.94 -4.60
C ARG A 24 0.13 -10.81 -3.07
N ASP A 25 1.30 -10.93 -2.46
CA ASP A 25 1.46 -10.81 -1.01
C ASP A 25 1.16 -9.39 -0.53
N ILE A 26 1.67 -8.38 -1.24
CA ILE A 26 1.40 -6.96 -0.96
C ILE A 26 -0.09 -6.65 -1.14
N ALA A 27 -0.73 -7.14 -2.19
CA ALA A 27 -2.17 -6.96 -2.38
C ALA A 27 -2.99 -7.54 -1.21
N THR A 28 -2.58 -8.71 -0.71
CA THR A 28 -3.20 -9.34 0.47
C THR A 28 -3.00 -8.49 1.73
N ALA A 29 -1.80 -7.94 1.93
CA ALA A 29 -1.51 -7.05 3.06
C ALA A 29 -2.31 -5.73 2.99
N ILE A 30 -2.38 -5.10 1.81
CA ILE A 30 -3.17 -3.88 1.56
C ILE A 30 -4.64 -4.13 1.94
N ARG A 31 -5.22 -5.23 1.49
CA ARG A 31 -6.61 -5.58 1.80
C ARG A 31 -6.85 -5.73 3.31
N ARG A 32 -5.93 -6.37 4.04
CA ARG A 32 -6.02 -6.53 5.50
C ARG A 32 -5.89 -5.21 6.25
N LEU A 33 -5.13 -4.26 5.71
CA LEU A 33 -4.91 -2.96 6.32
C LEU A 33 -6.10 -2.01 6.05
N ALA A 34 -6.60 -2.01 4.81
CA ALA A 34 -7.77 -1.24 4.40
C ALA A 34 -9.05 -1.63 5.17
N SER A 35 -9.15 -2.87 5.66
CA SER A 35 -10.30 -3.30 6.47
C SER A 35 -10.27 -2.77 7.92
N ARG A 36 -9.19 -2.09 8.34
CA ARG A 36 -8.99 -1.62 9.73
C ARG A 36 -9.01 -0.11 9.85
N ALA A 37 -8.61 0.60 8.80
CA ALA A 37 -8.54 2.06 8.78
C ALA A 37 -8.57 2.58 7.32
N PRO A 38 -8.96 3.85 7.09
CA PRO A 38 -8.75 4.50 5.80
C PRO A 38 -7.29 4.39 5.36
N LEU A 39 -7.05 3.87 4.16
CA LEU A 39 -5.71 3.57 3.65
C LEU A 39 -5.46 4.30 2.33
N VAL A 40 -4.32 4.99 2.26
CA VAL A 40 -3.74 5.50 1.00
C VAL A 40 -2.50 4.68 0.68
N VAL A 41 -2.40 4.16 -0.54
CA VAL A 41 -1.22 3.44 -1.03
C VAL A 41 -0.48 4.32 -2.02
N VAL A 42 0.82 4.49 -1.81
CA VAL A 42 1.71 5.22 -2.71
C VAL A 42 2.78 4.24 -3.20
N HIS A 43 2.90 4.04 -4.51
CA HIS A 43 3.95 3.19 -5.10
C HIS A 43 5.04 4.03 -5.76
N GLY A 44 6.19 3.42 -6.06
CA GLY A 44 7.22 4.01 -6.93
C GLY A 44 6.99 3.64 -8.39
N GLY A 45 7.89 4.05 -9.28
CA GLY A 45 7.83 3.70 -10.70
C GLY A 45 8.29 2.28 -11.04
N GLY A 46 9.13 1.68 -10.20
CA GLY A 46 9.88 0.46 -10.54
C GLY A 46 11.24 0.83 -11.15
N ARG A 47 11.94 -0.14 -11.74
CA ARG A 47 13.19 0.06 -12.48
C ARG A 47 13.00 0.76 -13.83
N GLU A 48 11.76 0.86 -14.31
CA GLU A 48 11.44 1.43 -15.62
C GLU A 48 11.25 2.96 -15.62
N VAL A 49 11.48 3.64 -14.48
CA VAL A 49 11.24 5.08 -14.30
C VAL A 49 12.41 5.78 -13.62
#